data_AF-A0A9P5Y8J6-F1
#
_entry.id   AF-A0A9P5Y8J6-F1
#
_cell.length_a   1.000
_cell.length_b   1.000
_cell.length_c   1.000
_cell.angle_alpha   90.00
_cell.angle_beta   90.00
_cell.angle_gamma   90.00
#
_symmetry.space_group_name_H-M   'P 1'
#
loop_
_entity.id
_entity.type
_entity.pdbx_description
1 polymer ?
#
loop_
_entity_poly.entity_id
_entity_poly.type
_entity_poly.pdbx_seq_one_letter_code
_entity_poly.pdbx_strand_id
1 'polypeptide(L)'
;MLFELASQPSADVGMSTDAVCDRNFSWMYNSHGESPCLVAAKVIGACHAGNWKVGSLRPGEYYTPPSNVTANMCSCSYSAYNLLSACTTCQYAVPSEVITGVILWANYIQHCSERQRSKIYFPESIPWNVSIPYWATKDPGLMDGHHFNASNALFFASQGIPDLVPGTPDWQIPDTGPTKASWTATAVVGGILGGFGGIMFLIDVALYLLYRRSRRYSLQHGSYIAQEKLKAITDIYLTGQHSSRLSNKPQISLVLPESALINMSSREDEKLGISTLQKQ
;
A
#
# COMPACT_ATOMS: atom_id res chain seq x y z
N MET A 1 45.31 42.38 5.99
CA MET A 1 44.77 41.43 6.99
C MET A 1 43.27 41.42 6.83
N LEU A 2 42.71 40.27 6.49
CA LEU A 2 41.26 40.06 6.40
C LEU A 2 40.70 39.93 7.81
N PHE A 3 39.51 40.50 8.05
CA PHE A 3 38.60 39.98 9.07
C PHE A 3 37.29 39.65 8.37
N GLU A 4 37.13 38.37 8.07
CA GLU A 4 35.95 37.80 7.46
C GLU A 4 34.88 37.67 8.54
N LEU A 5 33.78 38.42 8.39
CA LEU A 5 32.62 38.29 9.28
C LEU A 5 31.90 36.99 8.97
N ALA A 6 32.35 35.91 9.59
CA ALA A 6 31.65 34.64 9.58
C ALA A 6 30.25 34.83 10.18
N SER A 7 29.23 34.76 9.34
CA SER A 7 27.84 34.71 9.75
C SER A 7 27.62 33.44 10.58
N GLN A 8 27.56 33.58 11.91
CA GLN A 8 27.21 32.46 12.77
C GLN A 8 25.79 31.99 12.42
N PRO A 9 25.55 30.68 12.23
CA PRO A 9 24.19 30.18 12.08
C PRO A 9 23.47 30.41 13.42
N SER A 10 22.50 31.32 13.42
CA SER A 10 21.53 31.38 14.51
C SER A 10 20.87 30.02 14.60
N ALA A 11 21.08 29.31 15.72
CA ALA A 11 20.30 28.12 16.03
C ALA A 11 18.86 28.60 16.24
N ASP A 12 18.02 28.43 15.22
CA ASP A 12 16.63 28.86 15.25
C ASP A 12 15.87 28.00 16.27
N VAL A 13 15.60 28.60 17.43
CA VAL A 13 14.90 27.96 18.55
C VAL A 13 13.41 27.99 18.22
N GLY A 14 12.97 26.95 17.51
CA GLY A 14 11.60 26.83 17.02
C GLY A 14 11.24 25.44 16.48
N MET A 15 9.98 25.31 16.04
CA MET A 15 9.42 24.10 15.44
C MET A 15 10.03 23.85 14.05
N SER A 16 10.91 22.86 13.94
CA SER A 16 11.77 22.69 12.76
C SER A 16 11.95 21.22 12.35
N THR A 17 12.45 21.00 11.13
CA THR A 17 12.84 19.68 10.63
C THR A 17 13.99 19.76 9.63
N ASP A 18 14.84 18.73 9.60
CA ASP A 18 15.79 18.46 8.51
C ASP A 18 15.44 17.17 7.74
N ALA A 19 14.28 16.57 8.03
CA ALA A 19 13.75 15.45 7.28
C ALA A 19 13.21 15.91 5.92
N VAL A 20 13.66 15.27 4.84
CA VAL A 20 13.27 15.57 3.47
C VAL A 20 12.33 14.47 2.97
N CYS A 21 11.10 14.83 2.62
CA CYS A 21 10.17 13.92 1.95
C CYS A 21 10.48 13.78 0.46
N ASP A 22 10.38 12.56 -0.06
CA ASP A 22 10.35 12.29 -1.49
C ASP A 22 9.11 12.94 -2.15
N ARG A 23 9.28 13.36 -3.42
CA ARG A 23 8.26 14.14 -4.15
C ARG A 23 6.98 13.37 -4.44
N ASN A 24 7.02 12.04 -4.46
CA ASN A 24 5.82 11.19 -4.63
C ASN A 24 4.86 11.30 -3.44
N PHE A 25 5.34 11.80 -2.28
CA PHE A 25 4.54 12.07 -1.08
C PHE A 25 4.13 13.55 -0.94
N SER A 26 4.21 14.33 -2.03
CA SER A 26 3.74 15.73 -2.06
C SER A 26 2.26 15.90 -1.65
N TRP A 27 1.42 14.87 -1.83
CA TRP A 27 0.03 14.86 -1.35
C TRP A 27 -0.11 14.87 0.18
N MET A 28 0.94 14.51 0.93
CA MET A 28 0.95 14.56 2.41
C MET A 28 1.18 15.97 2.96
N TYR A 29 1.51 16.95 2.10
CA TYR A 29 1.80 18.31 2.54
C TYR A 29 0.50 19.02 2.94
N ASN A 30 0.59 19.89 3.95
CA ASN A 30 -0.55 20.66 4.43
C ASN A 30 -0.89 21.84 3.49
N SER A 31 -1.99 22.54 3.76
CA SER A 31 -2.45 23.70 2.99
C SER A 31 -1.47 24.89 2.97
N HIS A 32 -0.50 24.93 3.89
CA HIS A 32 0.59 25.90 3.94
C HIS A 32 1.84 25.44 3.15
N GLY A 33 1.81 24.27 2.50
CA GLY A 33 2.95 23.72 1.76
C GLY A 33 4.03 23.10 2.66
N GLU A 34 3.66 22.66 3.86
CA GLU A 34 4.59 22.10 4.85
C GLU A 34 4.55 20.58 4.85
N SER A 35 5.72 19.94 4.94
CA SER A 35 5.84 18.48 4.97
C SER A 35 5.24 17.89 6.27
N PRO A 36 4.78 16.62 6.26
CA PRO A 36 4.30 15.97 7.49
C PRO A 36 5.32 16.00 8.63
N CYS A 37 6.61 16.03 8.32
CA CYS A 37 7.70 16.18 9.29
C CYS A 37 7.68 17.54 10.01
N LEU A 38 7.50 18.65 9.28
CA LEU A 38 7.42 19.98 9.87
C LEU A 38 6.12 20.16 10.65
N VAL A 39 5.01 19.64 10.15
CA VAL A 39 3.72 19.69 10.87
C VAL A 39 3.77 18.82 12.13
N ALA A 40 4.42 17.66 12.12
CA ALA A 40 4.68 16.88 13.34
C ALA A 40 5.48 17.69 14.37
N ALA A 41 6.52 18.41 13.92
CA ALA A 41 7.30 19.27 14.81
C ALA A 41 6.44 20.38 15.43
N LYS A 42 5.53 20.96 14.67
CA LYS A 42 4.58 21.97 15.14
C LYS A 42 3.55 21.41 16.14
N VAL A 43 2.93 20.28 15.81
CA VAL A 43 1.92 19.61 16.63
C VAL A 43 2.50 19.21 17.99
N ILE A 44 3.71 18.62 18.03
CA ILE A 44 4.36 18.26 19.30
C ILE A 44 4.88 19.51 20.00
N GLY A 45 5.50 20.44 19.26
CA GLY A 45 6.06 21.70 19.76
C GLY A 45 5.07 22.61 20.50
N ALA A 46 3.77 22.51 20.20
CA ALA A 46 2.70 23.18 20.93
C ALA A 46 2.77 22.93 22.46
N CYS A 47 2.99 21.68 22.88
CA CYS A 47 3.16 21.32 24.30
C CYS A 47 4.59 21.54 24.84
N HIS A 48 5.53 21.96 23.99
CA HIS A 48 6.95 22.17 24.34
C HIS A 48 7.37 23.64 24.14
N ALA A 49 6.47 24.59 24.43
CA ALA A 49 6.72 26.03 24.34
C ALA A 49 7.25 26.49 22.96
N GLY A 50 6.79 25.85 21.88
CA GLY A 50 7.22 26.13 20.51
C GLY A 50 8.58 25.54 20.12
N ASN A 51 9.17 24.66 20.94
CA ASN A 51 10.50 24.12 20.74
C ASN A 51 10.47 22.60 20.51
N TRP A 52 10.52 22.19 19.23
CA TRP A 52 10.64 20.79 18.87
C TRP A 52 11.29 20.62 17.49
N LYS A 53 12.19 19.65 17.36
CA LYS A 53 12.81 19.29 16.08
C LYS A 53 12.47 17.84 15.71
N VAL A 54 11.94 17.65 14.49
CA VAL A 54 11.79 16.32 13.88
C VAL A 54 12.99 16.07 12.98
N GLY A 55 13.88 15.17 13.39
CA GLY A 55 15.12 14.87 12.66
C GLY A 55 14.94 13.92 11.47
N SER A 56 15.83 13.97 10.49
CA SER A 56 15.94 12.95 9.43
C SER A 56 16.28 11.56 10.00
N LEU A 57 15.67 10.48 9.49
CA LEU A 57 15.66 9.16 10.17
C LEU A 57 16.68 8.10 9.72
N ARG A 58 17.17 8.09 8.46
CA ARG A 58 17.79 6.93 7.76
C ARG A 58 16.78 5.79 7.43
N PRO A 59 17.12 4.89 6.48
CA PRO A 59 16.24 3.77 6.09
C PRO A 59 15.99 2.76 7.22
N GLY A 60 14.73 2.35 7.39
CA GLY A 60 14.31 1.33 8.36
C GLY A 60 14.16 1.82 9.81
N GLU A 61 14.58 3.04 10.14
CA GLU A 61 14.36 3.64 11.46
C GLU A 61 12.95 4.24 11.60
N TYR A 62 12.57 4.57 12.84
CA TYR A 62 11.27 5.14 13.18
C TYR A 62 11.40 6.17 14.30
N TYR A 63 10.48 7.15 14.34
CA TYR A 63 10.44 8.12 15.43
C TYR A 63 10.11 7.44 16.76
N THR A 64 10.94 7.71 17.77
CA THR A 64 10.78 7.13 19.11
C THR A 64 9.41 7.47 19.70
N PRO A 65 8.67 6.50 20.24
CA PRO A 65 7.45 6.75 21.00
C PRO A 65 7.63 7.75 22.14
N PRO A 66 6.56 8.46 22.56
CA PRO A 66 6.57 9.18 23.83
C PRO A 66 6.92 8.23 24.98
N SER A 67 7.84 8.67 25.85
CA SER A 67 8.23 7.99 27.09
C SER A 67 7.39 8.49 28.26
N ASN A 68 7.49 7.89 29.44
CA ASN A 68 6.85 8.43 30.66
C ASN A 68 7.25 9.89 30.99
N VAL A 69 8.34 10.43 30.41
CA VAL A 69 8.83 11.80 30.62
C VAL A 69 8.41 12.74 29.48
N THR A 70 8.34 12.22 28.24
CA THR A 70 7.98 13.02 27.06
C THR A 70 6.51 12.90 26.66
N ALA A 71 5.76 11.94 27.22
CA ALA A 71 4.33 11.79 27.02
C ALA A 71 3.56 13.01 27.54
N ASN A 72 2.88 13.68 26.64
CA ASN A 72 1.92 14.74 26.91
C ASN A 72 0.76 14.64 25.91
N MET A 73 -0.23 15.52 26.06
CA MET A 73 -1.44 15.46 25.27
C MET A 73 -1.18 15.73 23.76
N CYS A 74 -0.17 16.53 23.41
CA CYS A 74 0.23 16.73 22.02
C CYS A 74 0.92 15.49 21.45
N SER A 75 1.92 14.95 22.15
CA SER A 75 2.71 13.80 21.69
C SER A 75 1.89 12.50 21.64
N CYS A 76 0.86 12.37 22.48
CA CYS A 76 -0.02 11.21 22.55
C CYS A 76 -1.29 11.33 21.67
N SER A 77 -1.34 12.34 20.77
CA SER A 77 -2.47 12.58 19.88
C SER A 77 -2.41 11.77 18.58
N TYR A 78 -3.56 11.54 17.95
CA TYR A 78 -3.64 10.92 16.62
C TYR A 78 -2.85 11.73 15.58
N SER A 79 -2.93 13.06 15.65
CA SER A 79 -2.20 13.95 14.73
C SER A 79 -0.68 13.75 14.84
N ALA A 80 -0.12 13.73 16.05
CA ALA A 80 1.32 13.54 16.23
C ALA A 80 1.79 12.18 15.67
N TYR A 81 1.08 11.10 15.99
CA TYR A 81 1.42 9.76 15.48
C TYR A 81 1.30 9.65 13.96
N ASN A 82 0.20 10.12 13.37
CA ASN A 82 -0.02 10.03 11.93
C ASN A 82 1.00 10.88 11.16
N LEU A 83 1.33 12.08 11.65
CA LEU A 83 2.31 12.96 11.02
C LEU A 83 3.75 12.43 11.15
N LEU A 84 4.13 11.87 12.30
CA LEU A 84 5.45 11.21 12.44
C LEU A 84 5.54 9.95 11.55
N SER A 85 4.49 9.14 11.49
CA SER A 85 4.48 7.92 10.65
C SER A 85 4.46 8.24 9.15
N ALA A 86 3.72 9.28 8.76
CA ALA A 86 3.78 9.84 7.41
C ALA A 86 5.15 10.44 7.11
N CYS A 87 5.81 11.06 8.09
CA CYS A 87 7.19 11.55 7.96
C CYS A 87 8.20 10.41 7.78
N THR A 88 8.09 9.30 8.50
CA THR A 88 8.93 8.11 8.23
C THR A 88 8.67 7.59 6.82
N THR A 89 7.39 7.45 6.45
CA THR A 89 6.97 6.98 5.12
C THR A 89 7.53 7.88 4.02
N CYS A 90 7.36 9.20 4.12
CA CYS A 90 7.75 10.12 3.06
C CYS A 90 9.27 10.17 2.81
N GLN A 91 10.10 9.86 3.82
CA GLN A 91 11.56 9.90 3.68
C GLN A 91 12.12 8.67 2.96
N TYR A 92 11.56 7.46 3.21
CA TYR A 92 12.19 6.20 2.80
C TYR A 92 11.26 5.16 2.17
N ALA A 93 9.96 5.42 1.98
CA ALA A 93 9.09 4.49 1.27
C ALA A 93 9.38 4.48 -0.24
N VAL A 94 10.18 3.51 -0.68
CA VAL A 94 10.31 3.16 -2.09
C VAL A 94 9.05 2.43 -2.59
N PRO A 95 8.63 2.58 -3.86
CA PRO A 95 7.34 2.06 -4.37
C PRO A 95 7.15 0.53 -4.36
N SER A 96 8.12 -0.25 -3.88
CA SER A 96 8.18 -1.71 -4.00
C SER A 96 8.62 -2.45 -2.74
N GLU A 97 8.87 -1.76 -1.63
CA GLU A 97 9.22 -2.42 -0.36
C GLU A 97 8.12 -2.28 0.69
N VAL A 98 8.04 -3.28 1.57
CA VAL A 98 7.24 -3.22 2.80
C VAL A 98 7.66 -1.98 3.57
N ILE A 99 6.70 -1.14 4.00
CA ILE A 99 6.99 0.05 4.80
C ILE A 99 7.64 -0.39 6.12
N THR A 100 8.96 -0.26 6.19
CA THR A 100 9.74 -0.47 7.40
C THR A 100 9.82 0.85 8.17
N GLY A 101 9.64 0.80 9.49
CA GLY A 101 9.69 2.00 10.35
C GLY A 101 8.34 2.68 10.64
N VAL A 102 7.19 2.12 10.26
CA VAL A 102 5.91 2.52 10.88
C VAL A 102 5.58 1.54 12.00
N ILE A 103 5.55 2.04 13.23
CA ILE A 103 5.21 1.26 14.42
C ILE A 103 3.69 1.23 14.66
N LEU A 104 3.19 0.13 15.21
CA LEU A 104 1.78 -0.02 15.59
C LEU A 104 1.36 1.10 16.57
N TRP A 105 0.14 1.61 16.41
CA TRP A 105 -0.42 2.64 17.30
C TRP A 105 -0.35 2.21 18.77
N ALA A 106 -0.76 0.97 19.07
CA ALA A 106 -0.72 0.42 20.42
C ALA A 106 0.68 0.43 21.08
N ASN A 107 1.75 0.30 20.28
CA ASN A 107 3.12 0.38 20.76
C ASN A 107 3.56 1.85 20.97
N TYR A 108 3.12 2.75 20.09
CA TYR A 108 3.40 4.19 20.23
C TYR A 108 2.79 4.78 21.51
N ILE A 109 1.56 4.42 21.86
CA ILE A 109 0.88 4.93 23.07
C ILE A 109 1.15 4.14 24.35
N GLN A 110 2.15 3.26 24.38
CA GLN A 110 2.40 2.38 25.55
C GLN A 110 2.63 3.15 26.86
N HIS A 111 3.21 4.37 26.78
CA HIS A 111 3.44 5.26 27.92
C HIS A 111 2.47 6.46 28.02
N CYS A 112 1.43 6.49 27.17
CA CYS A 112 0.40 7.51 27.19
C CYS A 112 -0.76 7.10 28.11
N SER A 113 -0.95 7.79 29.24
CA SER A 113 -2.10 7.55 30.12
C SER A 113 -3.42 7.87 29.41
N GLU A 114 -4.53 7.35 29.93
CA GLU A 114 -5.87 7.61 29.37
C GLU A 114 -6.26 9.10 29.32
N ARG A 115 -5.65 9.92 30.18
CA ARG A 115 -5.84 11.39 30.18
C ARG A 115 -5.01 12.09 29.10
N GLN A 116 -3.89 11.50 28.69
CA GLN A 116 -3.02 12.02 27.62
C GLN A 116 -3.43 11.51 26.23
N ARG A 117 -3.98 10.29 26.14
CA ARG A 117 -4.59 9.75 24.92
C ARG A 117 -5.85 10.57 24.59
N SER A 118 -5.71 11.54 23.70
CA SER A 118 -6.84 12.36 23.26
C SER A 118 -7.82 11.47 22.46
N LYS A 119 -9.10 11.46 22.88
CA LYS A 119 -10.19 10.86 22.08
C LYS A 119 -10.54 11.68 20.82
N ILE A 120 -9.87 12.82 20.67
CA ILE A 120 -9.93 13.75 19.55
C ILE A 120 -8.53 13.85 18.92
N TYR A 121 -8.47 14.33 17.69
CA TYR A 121 -7.26 14.34 16.88
C TYR A 121 -6.12 15.20 17.44
N PHE A 122 -6.46 16.26 18.16
CA PHE A 122 -5.54 17.15 18.86
C PHE A 122 -6.30 17.78 20.04
N PRO A 123 -5.73 17.84 21.27
CA PRO A 123 -6.49 18.13 22.49
C PRO A 123 -6.67 19.61 22.83
N GLU A 124 -5.90 20.52 22.21
CA GLU A 124 -6.00 21.96 22.42
C GLU A 124 -6.43 22.68 21.13
N SER A 125 -6.73 23.98 21.21
CA SER A 125 -6.85 24.81 20.01
C SER A 125 -5.54 24.76 19.23
N ILE A 126 -5.61 24.37 17.96
CA ILE A 126 -4.47 24.35 17.04
C ILE A 126 -3.75 25.73 17.10
N PRO A 127 -2.42 25.81 17.29
CA PRO A 127 -1.72 27.09 17.39
C PRO A 127 -1.84 27.88 16.09
N TRP A 128 -1.90 29.22 16.19
CA TRP A 128 -2.31 30.16 15.12
C TRP A 128 -1.55 30.07 13.77
N ASN A 129 -0.47 29.28 13.69
CA ASN A 129 0.36 29.07 12.51
C ASN A 129 0.51 27.58 12.09
N VAL A 130 -0.37 26.69 12.56
CA VAL A 130 -0.35 25.25 12.25
C VAL A 130 -1.58 24.87 11.42
N SER A 131 -1.36 24.19 10.30
CA SER A 131 -2.41 23.58 9.47
C SER A 131 -2.24 22.06 9.56
N ILE A 132 -3.22 21.35 10.12
CA ILE A 132 -3.18 19.90 10.30
C ILE A 132 -4.00 19.25 9.17
N PRO A 133 -3.39 18.44 8.29
CA PRO A 133 -4.12 17.73 7.23
C PRO A 133 -5.25 16.87 7.78
N TYR A 134 -6.42 16.89 7.13
CA TYR A 134 -7.58 16.13 7.57
C TYR A 134 -7.30 14.64 7.76
N TRP A 135 -6.48 14.02 6.89
CA TRP A 135 -6.09 12.62 7.00
C TRP A 135 -5.29 12.32 8.28
N ALA A 136 -4.55 13.29 8.82
CA ALA A 136 -3.76 13.12 10.05
C ALA A 136 -4.63 13.08 11.31
N THR A 137 -5.89 13.52 11.24
CA THR A 137 -6.84 13.51 12.37
C THR A 137 -7.44 12.15 12.67
N LYS A 138 -7.22 11.16 11.79
CA LYS A 138 -7.93 9.88 11.81
C LYS A 138 -7.38 8.94 12.87
N ASP A 139 -8.29 8.24 13.56
CA ASP A 139 -7.94 7.27 14.59
C ASP A 139 -7.08 6.14 13.99
N PRO A 140 -5.81 6.00 14.40
CA PRO A 140 -4.93 4.96 13.88
C PRO A 140 -5.39 3.54 14.24
N GLY A 141 -6.18 3.39 15.31
CA GLY A 141 -6.80 2.14 15.71
C GLY A 141 -7.90 1.68 14.75
N LEU A 142 -8.43 2.57 13.90
CA LEU A 142 -9.42 2.26 12.85
C LEU A 142 -8.81 2.10 11.46
N MET A 143 -7.48 2.30 11.31
CA MET A 143 -6.77 2.04 10.05
C MET A 143 -6.42 0.55 9.90
N ASP A 144 -6.28 0.09 8.65
CA ASP A 144 -5.94 -1.28 8.34
C ASP A 144 -4.61 -1.70 8.97
N GLY A 145 -4.66 -2.70 9.87
CA GLY A 145 -3.50 -3.17 10.62
C GLY A 145 -3.12 -2.30 11.83
N HIS A 146 -4.00 -1.39 12.31
CA HIS A 146 -3.82 -0.57 13.51
C HIS A 146 -2.52 0.28 13.53
N HIS A 147 -2.15 0.78 12.36
CA HIS A 147 -1.02 1.69 12.17
C HIS A 147 -1.33 2.69 11.04
N PHE A 148 -0.49 3.71 10.90
CA PHE A 148 -0.60 4.65 9.78
C PHE A 148 -0.45 3.91 8.43
N ASN A 149 -1.49 3.97 7.60
CA ASN A 149 -1.47 3.42 6.25
C ASN A 149 -1.56 4.55 5.21
N ALA A 150 -0.54 4.68 4.37
CA ALA A 150 -0.45 5.72 3.36
C ALA A 150 -1.60 5.68 2.33
N SER A 151 -2.15 4.50 2.02
CA SER A 151 -3.27 4.35 1.09
C SER A 151 -4.57 4.87 1.69
N ASN A 152 -4.85 4.56 2.96
CA ASN A 152 -6.02 5.05 3.69
C ASN A 152 -5.92 6.57 3.90
N ALA A 153 -4.72 7.06 4.25
CA ALA A 153 -4.47 8.50 4.38
C ALA A 153 -4.64 9.25 3.04
N LEU A 154 -4.15 8.69 1.93
CA LEU A 154 -4.36 9.24 0.58
C LEU A 154 -5.85 9.24 0.19
N PHE A 155 -6.60 8.20 0.55
CA PHE A 155 -8.05 8.18 0.36
C PHE A 155 -8.72 9.35 1.09
N PHE A 156 -8.39 9.61 2.36
CA PHE A 156 -8.93 10.77 3.08
C PHE A 156 -8.47 12.11 2.49
N ALA A 157 -7.22 12.24 2.06
CA ALA A 157 -6.72 13.44 1.39
C ALA A 157 -7.47 13.71 0.08
N SER A 158 -7.81 12.65 -0.69
CA SER A 158 -8.53 12.75 -1.95
C SER A 158 -9.99 13.24 -1.84
N GLN A 159 -10.54 13.31 -0.63
CA GLN A 159 -11.91 13.81 -0.38
C GLN A 159 -12.02 15.34 -0.49
N GLY A 160 -10.90 16.07 -0.55
CA GLY A 160 -10.90 17.53 -0.65
C GLY A 160 -11.42 18.24 0.61
N ILE A 161 -11.48 17.54 1.75
CA ILE A 161 -11.84 18.13 3.04
C ILE A 161 -10.64 18.99 3.49
N PRO A 162 -10.87 20.27 3.85
CA PRO A 162 -9.79 21.19 4.19
C PRO A 162 -9.05 20.77 5.45
N ASP A 163 -7.81 21.21 5.56
CA ASP A 163 -7.02 21.10 6.78
C ASP A 163 -7.70 21.80 7.96
N LEU A 164 -7.41 21.28 9.15
CA LEU A 164 -7.84 21.88 10.39
C LEU A 164 -6.87 23.02 10.73
N VAL A 165 -7.46 24.20 10.90
CA VAL A 165 -6.74 25.45 11.16
C VAL A 165 -7.28 26.11 12.44
N PRO A 166 -6.53 27.04 13.03
CA PRO A 166 -6.87 27.67 14.30
C PRO A 166 -8.23 28.37 14.24
N GLY A 167 -9.13 27.99 15.14
CA GLY A 167 -10.50 28.55 15.19
C GLY A 167 -11.54 27.83 14.33
N THR A 168 -11.24 26.72 13.65
CA THR A 168 -12.29 25.87 13.07
C THR A 168 -13.13 25.23 14.20
N PRO A 169 -14.46 25.41 14.23
CA PRO A 169 -15.31 24.73 15.21
C PRO A 169 -15.34 23.23 14.93
N ASP A 170 -15.19 22.43 15.99
CA ASP A 170 -15.17 20.95 15.95
C ASP A 170 -16.44 20.35 15.28
N TRP A 171 -17.53 21.11 15.25
CA TRP A 171 -18.84 20.75 14.69
C TRP A 171 -18.97 20.81 13.15
N GLN A 172 -17.92 21.22 12.42
CA GLN A 172 -17.95 21.23 10.94
C GLN A 172 -17.20 20.07 10.29
N ILE A 173 -16.61 19.17 11.09
CA ILE A 173 -16.16 17.87 10.60
C ILE A 173 -17.40 17.04 10.23
N PRO A 174 -17.55 16.53 8.99
CA PRO A 174 -18.70 15.71 8.62
C PRO A 174 -18.61 14.33 9.29
N ASP A 175 -19.17 14.20 10.49
CA ASP A 175 -19.49 12.90 11.05
C ASP A 175 -20.60 12.23 10.21
N THR A 176 -20.48 10.93 9.99
CA THR A 176 -21.27 10.17 9.01
C THR A 176 -22.67 9.81 9.54
N GLY A 177 -23.43 10.83 9.94
CA GLY A 177 -24.86 10.74 10.27
C GLY A 177 -25.76 11.24 9.13
N PRO A 178 -26.87 10.57 8.79
CA PRO A 178 -27.70 10.92 7.64
C PRO A 178 -28.61 12.13 7.93
N THR A 179 -28.07 13.34 7.88
CA THR A 179 -28.85 14.59 7.87
C THR A 179 -28.50 15.47 6.67
N LYS A 180 -29.50 16.23 6.21
CA LYS A 180 -29.59 16.74 4.83
C LYS A 180 -28.58 17.86 4.56
N ALA A 181 -27.83 17.72 3.48
CA ALA A 181 -26.89 18.74 3.02
C ALA A 181 -27.59 20.02 2.53
N SER A 182 -26.98 21.17 2.83
CA SER A 182 -27.14 22.41 2.06
C SER A 182 -25.77 23.06 1.84
N TRP A 183 -24.99 22.51 0.92
CA TRP A 183 -23.80 23.15 0.39
C TRP A 183 -23.90 23.19 -1.13
N THR A 184 -23.68 24.37 -1.70
CA THR A 184 -23.84 24.62 -3.14
C THR A 184 -22.80 23.83 -3.94
N ALA A 185 -23.25 22.73 -4.55
CA ALA A 185 -22.40 21.83 -5.31
C ALA A 185 -21.92 22.47 -6.63
N THR A 186 -20.76 23.13 -6.61
CA THR A 186 -19.92 23.24 -7.80
C THR A 186 -19.24 21.90 -8.04
N ALA A 187 -19.93 21.03 -8.78
CA ALA A 187 -19.54 19.65 -8.97
C ALA A 187 -18.32 19.49 -9.89
N VAL A 188 -17.21 18.97 -9.35
CA VAL A 188 -16.15 18.27 -10.10
C VAL A 188 -15.64 17.10 -9.23
N VAL A 189 -15.20 16.01 -9.87
CA VAL A 189 -14.61 14.79 -9.26
C VAL A 189 -15.57 13.83 -8.55
N GLY A 190 -16.59 13.35 -9.28
CA GLY A 190 -17.03 11.96 -9.15
C GLY A 190 -16.42 11.14 -10.28
N GLY A 191 -15.51 10.19 -10.03
CA GLY A 191 -14.85 9.51 -11.16
C GLY A 191 -13.86 8.35 -10.94
N ILE A 192 -13.49 7.96 -9.71
CA ILE A 192 -12.46 6.90 -9.51
C ILE A 192 -13.01 5.61 -8.85
N LEU A 193 -13.97 5.72 -7.93
CA LEU A 193 -14.52 4.56 -7.20
C LEU A 193 -15.33 3.56 -8.06
N GLY A 194 -15.70 3.92 -9.29
CA GLY A 194 -16.32 2.99 -10.27
C GLY A 194 -15.32 2.35 -11.24
N GLY A 195 -14.08 2.86 -11.33
CA GLY A 195 -13.14 2.51 -12.41
C GLY A 195 -12.64 1.06 -12.34
N PHE A 196 -12.21 0.60 -11.18
CA PHE A 196 -11.64 -0.74 -11.01
C PHE A 196 -12.68 -1.86 -11.22
N GLY A 197 -13.91 -1.67 -10.71
CA GLY A 197 -15.01 -2.61 -10.99
C GLY A 197 -15.39 -2.64 -12.46
N GLY A 198 -15.47 -1.47 -13.12
CA GLY A 198 -15.74 -1.38 -14.55
C GLY A 198 -14.67 -2.03 -15.42
N ILE A 199 -13.39 -1.80 -15.12
CA ILE A 199 -12.26 -2.37 -15.88
C ILE A 199 -12.19 -3.90 -15.70
N MET A 200 -12.34 -4.42 -14.49
CA MET A 200 -12.39 -5.88 -14.26
C MET A 200 -13.57 -6.52 -15.00
N PHE A 201 -14.77 -5.93 -14.89
CA PHE A 201 -15.94 -6.43 -15.62
C PHE A 201 -15.77 -6.41 -17.14
N LEU A 202 -15.13 -5.37 -17.70
CA LEU A 202 -14.83 -5.31 -19.14
C LEU A 202 -13.79 -6.36 -19.56
N ILE A 203 -12.80 -6.65 -18.73
CA ILE A 203 -11.81 -7.73 -18.96
C ILE A 203 -12.50 -9.10 -18.91
N ASP A 204 -13.32 -9.37 -17.90
CA ASP A 204 -14.05 -10.64 -17.75
C ASP A 204 -15.02 -10.87 -18.92
N VAL A 205 -15.75 -9.83 -19.35
CA VAL A 205 -16.63 -9.90 -20.54
C VAL A 205 -15.82 -10.14 -21.81
N ALA A 206 -14.66 -9.48 -21.99
CA ALA A 206 -13.80 -9.71 -23.14
C ALA A 206 -13.26 -11.15 -23.18
N LEU A 207 -12.76 -11.67 -22.05
CA LEU A 207 -12.29 -13.05 -21.93
C LEU A 207 -13.41 -14.06 -22.17
N TYR A 208 -14.61 -13.83 -21.61
CA TYR A 208 -15.79 -14.66 -21.85
C TYR A 208 -16.21 -14.69 -23.32
N LEU A 209 -16.21 -13.54 -24.00
CA LEU A 209 -16.52 -13.45 -25.42
C LEU A 209 -15.47 -14.15 -26.29
N LEU A 210 -14.18 -14.03 -25.95
CA LEU A 210 -13.10 -14.74 -26.63
C LEU A 210 -13.19 -16.26 -26.42
N TYR A 211 -13.51 -16.73 -25.20
CA TYR A 211 -13.77 -18.15 -24.90
C TYR A 211 -15.00 -18.69 -25.64
N ARG A 212 -16.08 -17.91 -25.71
CA ARG A 212 -17.28 -18.27 -26.47
C ARG A 212 -17.01 -18.31 -27.98
N ARG A 213 -16.12 -17.45 -28.47
CA ARG A 213 -15.70 -17.42 -29.88
C ARG A 213 -14.73 -18.56 -30.22
N SER A 214 -13.79 -18.91 -29.34
CA SER A 214 -12.89 -20.06 -29.54
C SER A 214 -13.65 -21.38 -29.56
N ARG A 215 -14.66 -21.57 -28.69
CA ARG A 215 -15.60 -22.71 -28.78
C ARG A 215 -16.31 -22.82 -30.13
N ARG A 216 -16.58 -21.70 -30.82
CA ARG A 216 -17.13 -21.71 -32.19
C ARG A 216 -16.05 -22.03 -33.25
N TYR A 217 -14.82 -21.56 -33.05
CA TYR A 217 -13.70 -21.90 -33.94
C TYR A 217 -13.28 -23.37 -33.87
N SER A 218 -13.35 -24.02 -32.71
CA SER A 218 -13.06 -25.46 -32.57
C SER A 218 -14.00 -26.34 -33.40
N LEU A 219 -15.26 -25.92 -33.59
CA LEU A 219 -16.21 -26.63 -34.47
C LEU A 219 -15.86 -26.47 -35.95
N GLN A 220 -15.13 -25.42 -36.33
CA GLN A 220 -14.76 -25.15 -37.73
C GLN A 220 -13.35 -25.66 -38.08
N HIS A 221 -12.42 -25.76 -37.11
CA HIS A 221 -11.11 -26.41 -37.34
C HIS A 221 -11.17 -27.94 -37.18
N GLY A 222 -12.11 -28.46 -36.38
CA GLY A 222 -12.31 -29.91 -36.23
C GLY A 222 -12.69 -30.60 -37.55
N SER A 223 -13.43 -29.93 -38.45
CA SER A 223 -13.81 -30.49 -39.75
C SER A 223 -12.63 -30.57 -40.74
N TYR A 224 -11.70 -29.61 -40.72
CA TYR A 224 -10.49 -29.66 -41.58
C TYR A 224 -9.55 -30.80 -41.17
N ILE A 225 -9.27 -30.95 -39.88
CA ILE A 225 -8.39 -32.03 -39.39
C ILE A 225 -9.04 -33.42 -39.56
N ALA A 226 -10.37 -33.52 -39.45
CA ALA A 226 -11.10 -34.75 -39.74
C ALA A 226 -11.05 -35.14 -41.24
N GLN A 227 -11.17 -34.17 -42.15
CA GLN A 227 -11.04 -34.40 -43.60
C GLN A 227 -9.63 -34.87 -43.99
N GLU A 228 -8.59 -34.25 -43.43
CA GLU A 228 -7.19 -34.60 -43.72
C GLU A 228 -6.86 -36.04 -43.28
N LYS A 229 -7.29 -36.44 -42.08
CA LYS A 229 -7.11 -37.83 -41.60
C LYS A 229 -7.91 -38.85 -42.41
N LEU A 230 -9.11 -38.49 -42.91
CA LEU A 230 -9.89 -39.39 -43.75
C LEU A 230 -9.22 -39.63 -45.12
N LYS A 231 -8.62 -38.59 -45.72
CA LYS A 231 -7.79 -38.75 -46.94
C LYS A 231 -6.59 -39.65 -46.70
N ALA A 232 -5.80 -39.39 -45.65
CA ALA A 232 -4.62 -40.19 -45.33
C ALA A 232 -4.96 -41.69 -45.11
N ILE A 233 -6.07 -42.00 -44.45
CA ILE A 233 -6.53 -43.38 -44.26
C ILE A 233 -6.98 -44.01 -45.60
N THR A 234 -7.62 -43.25 -46.48
CA THR A 234 -8.05 -43.70 -47.81
C THR A 234 -6.84 -44.01 -48.70
N ASP A 235 -5.83 -43.14 -48.71
CA ASP A 235 -4.59 -43.33 -49.48
C ASP A 235 -3.78 -44.54 -48.98
N ILE A 236 -3.75 -44.78 -47.66
CA ILE A 236 -3.12 -45.99 -47.07
C ILE A 236 -3.86 -47.27 -47.50
N TYR A 237 -5.20 -47.26 -47.55
CA TYR A 237 -5.97 -48.43 -47.98
C TYR A 237 -5.77 -48.74 -49.47
N LEU A 238 -5.71 -47.70 -50.32
CA LEU A 238 -5.48 -47.83 -51.76
C LEU A 238 -4.03 -48.25 -52.10
N THR A 239 -3.03 -47.75 -51.36
CA THR A 239 -1.62 -48.15 -51.57
C THR A 239 -1.28 -49.50 -50.95
N GLY A 240 -1.96 -49.89 -49.85
CA GLY A 240 -1.74 -51.17 -49.17
C GLY A 240 -2.07 -52.41 -50.01
N GLN A 241 -2.92 -52.29 -51.04
CA GLN A 241 -3.33 -53.44 -51.85
C GLN A 241 -2.27 -53.87 -52.91
N HIS A 242 -1.22 -53.09 -53.13
CA HIS A 242 -0.24 -53.33 -54.21
C HIS A 242 1.13 -53.88 -53.74
N SER A 243 1.38 -54.00 -52.43
CA SER A 243 2.71 -54.36 -51.88
C SER A 243 2.82 -55.79 -51.34
N SER A 244 2.22 -56.75 -52.05
CA SER A 244 2.30 -58.19 -51.74
C SER A 244 3.36 -58.92 -52.60
N ARG A 245 4.63 -58.46 -52.58
CA ARG A 245 5.80 -59.18 -53.13
C ARG A 245 7.11 -58.52 -52.70
N LEU A 246 8.17 -59.35 -52.58
CA LEU A 246 9.55 -59.04 -52.13
C LEU A 246 9.64 -58.81 -50.60
N SER A 247 10.11 -59.73 -49.76
CA SER A 247 11.23 -60.69 -49.76
C SER A 247 12.55 -60.13 -49.20
N ASN A 248 13.11 -60.90 -48.27
CA ASN A 248 14.42 -60.85 -47.60
C ASN A 248 14.72 -59.87 -46.44
N LYS A 249 15.23 -60.52 -45.37
CA LYS A 249 16.01 -60.07 -44.20
C LYS A 249 17.31 -59.31 -44.62
N PRO A 250 18.05 -58.63 -43.70
CA PRO A 250 18.30 -59.01 -42.30
C PRO A 250 18.17 -57.92 -41.22
N GLN A 251 18.43 -58.30 -39.97
CA GLN A 251 18.35 -57.45 -38.78
C GLN A 251 19.36 -56.31 -38.78
N ILE A 252 18.97 -55.19 -38.18
CA ILE A 252 19.86 -54.23 -37.53
C ILE A 252 19.33 -54.01 -36.11
N SER A 253 20.13 -54.40 -35.12
CA SER A 253 19.88 -54.09 -33.71
C SER A 253 20.33 -52.65 -33.44
N LEU A 254 19.46 -51.82 -32.87
CA LEU A 254 19.80 -50.45 -32.49
C LEU A 254 19.47 -50.23 -31.00
N VAL A 255 20.50 -49.81 -30.27
CA VAL A 255 20.55 -49.77 -28.81
C VAL A 255 19.82 -48.54 -28.28
N LEU A 256 18.98 -48.74 -27.25
CA LEU A 256 18.34 -47.67 -26.49
C LEU A 256 19.34 -47.06 -25.49
N PRO A 257 19.54 -45.73 -25.45
CA PRO A 257 20.31 -45.08 -24.40
C PRO A 257 19.47 -44.95 -23.11
N GLU A 258 19.98 -45.55 -22.04
CA GLU A 258 19.40 -45.54 -20.69
C GLU A 258 19.84 -44.27 -19.93
N SER A 259 19.07 -43.18 -19.98
CA SER A 259 19.35 -41.95 -19.20
C SER A 259 18.19 -40.93 -19.16
N ALA A 260 17.04 -41.31 -18.59
CA ALA A 260 15.92 -40.36 -18.34
C ALA A 260 14.99 -40.74 -17.17
N LEU A 261 15.48 -41.39 -16.11
CA LEU A 261 14.66 -41.82 -14.95
C LEU A 261 15.32 -41.53 -13.58
N ILE A 262 15.51 -40.25 -13.24
CA ILE A 262 15.72 -39.81 -11.84
C ILE A 262 15.01 -38.45 -11.64
N ASN A 263 14.46 -38.21 -10.44
CA ASN A 263 13.88 -36.95 -9.93
C ASN A 263 12.42 -36.57 -10.27
N MET A 264 11.46 -37.42 -9.91
CA MET A 264 10.15 -36.97 -9.37
C MET A 264 9.65 -37.91 -8.26
N SER A 265 10.33 -37.93 -7.10
CA SER A 265 9.84 -38.60 -5.90
C SER A 265 10.45 -37.99 -4.63
N SER A 266 9.76 -37.00 -4.06
CA SER A 266 9.81 -36.51 -2.66
C SER A 266 9.15 -35.13 -2.56
N ARG A 267 7.82 -35.07 -2.49
CA ARG A 267 7.11 -33.86 -2.01
C ARG A 267 5.70 -34.10 -1.48
N GLU A 268 5.52 -35.20 -0.76
CA GLU A 268 4.43 -35.37 0.19
C GLU A 268 5.05 -35.70 1.56
N ASP A 269 4.27 -35.56 2.64
CA ASP A 269 4.66 -35.78 4.06
C ASP A 269 5.49 -34.68 4.78
N GLU A 270 4.92 -33.47 4.90
CA GLU A 270 5.13 -32.64 6.12
C GLU A 270 3.85 -31.88 6.54
N LYS A 271 2.82 -32.63 6.96
CA LYS A 271 1.62 -32.08 7.65
C LYS A 271 1.05 -33.04 8.70
N LEU A 272 1.80 -33.31 9.76
CA LEU A 272 1.20 -33.79 11.02
C LEU A 272 2.14 -33.53 12.21
N GLY A 273 1.81 -32.53 13.03
CA GLY A 273 2.71 -32.05 14.09
C GLY A 273 2.11 -31.00 15.02
N ILE A 274 0.82 -31.09 15.36
CA ILE A 274 0.21 -30.25 16.41
C ILE A 274 0.27 -31.04 17.72
N SER A 275 1.32 -30.81 18.52
CA SER A 275 1.39 -31.32 19.88
C SER A 275 0.76 -30.33 20.87
N THR A 276 -0.34 -30.76 21.45
CA THR A 276 -0.87 -30.36 22.75
C THR A 276 0.23 -30.02 23.77
N LEU A 277 0.13 -28.85 24.43
CA LEU A 277 0.37 -28.60 25.87
C LEU A 277 0.81 -27.15 26.13
N GLN A 278 -0.03 -26.36 26.78
CA GLN A 278 0.40 -25.74 28.04
C GLN A 278 -0.81 -25.40 28.92
N LYS A 279 -0.81 -25.98 30.12
CA LYS A 279 -1.69 -25.66 31.22
C LYS A 279 -0.76 -25.40 32.41
N GLN A 280 -0.60 -24.14 32.80
CA GLN A 280 -0.11 -23.70 34.10
C GLN A 280 -0.45 -22.22 34.28
#